data_AF-Q570B2-F1
#
_entry.id   AF-Q570B2-F1
#
_cell.length_a   1.000
_cell.length_b   1.000
_cell.length_c   1.000
_cell.angle_alpha   90.00
_cell.angle_beta   90.00
_cell.angle_gamma   90.00
#
_symmetry.space_group_name_H-M   'P 1'
#
loop_
_entity.id
_entity.type
_entity.pdbx_description
1 polymer ?
#
loop_
_entity_poly.entity_id
_entity_poly.type
_entity_poly.pdbx_seq_one_letter_code
_entity_poly.pdbx_strand_id
1 'polypeptide(L)'
;MPEQYPHLIFNNFTTQMGQRVGNILKHIFPAPKLDAKRIVTFSNQSDYISFRNHVYDKGEGGPKSIELKEIGPRFELRLYQVKLGTVEQNEAEIEWVIRPYMNTSKKRKFIGE
;
A
#
# COMPACT_ATOMS: atom_id res chain seq x y z
N MET A 1 14.79 12.11 9.76
CA MET A 1 13.72 11.09 9.60
C MET A 1 14.22 9.79 10.22
N PRO A 2 13.38 9.00 10.89
CA PRO A 2 13.83 7.72 11.43
C PRO A 2 14.15 6.75 10.27
N GLU A 3 15.40 6.29 10.21
CA GLU A 3 15.93 5.40 9.18
C GLU A 3 15.57 3.92 9.40
N GLN A 4 14.84 3.62 10.48
CA GLN A 4 14.43 2.26 10.80
C GLN A 4 13.50 1.68 9.72
N TYR A 5 13.69 0.39 9.43
CA TYR A 5 12.83 -0.37 8.53
C TYR A 5 11.41 -0.45 9.09
N PRO A 6 10.39 -0.07 8.30
CA PRO A 6 9.02 0.03 8.80
C PRO A 6 8.30 -1.31 8.83
N HIS A 7 7.41 -1.49 9.80
CA HIS A 7 6.33 -2.47 9.68
C HIS A 7 5.33 -2.00 8.63
N LEU A 8 4.86 -2.94 7.80
CA LEU A 8 3.90 -2.64 6.74
C LEU A 8 2.51 -3.15 7.11
N ILE A 9 1.49 -2.31 6.90
CA ILE A 9 0.09 -2.67 7.05
C ILE A 9 -0.58 -2.56 5.68
N PHE A 10 -1.19 -3.64 5.21
CA PHE A 10 -2.03 -3.66 4.01
C PHE A 10 -3.47 -3.91 4.43
N ASN A 11 -4.32 -2.89 4.30
CA ASN A 11 -5.74 -2.98 4.63
C ASN A 11 -6.58 -3.03 3.36
N ASN A 12 -7.51 -3.98 3.30
CA ASN A 12 -8.45 -4.21 2.19
C ASN A 12 -7.82 -4.50 0.81
N PHE A 13 -6.81 -5.38 0.78
CA PHE A 13 -6.24 -5.95 -0.45
C PHE A 13 -6.71 -7.40 -0.63
N THR A 14 -8.01 -7.58 -0.85
CA THR A 14 -8.66 -8.91 -0.76
C THR A 14 -8.67 -9.66 -2.08
N THR A 15 -8.74 -8.97 -3.22
CA THR A 15 -8.81 -9.60 -4.55
C THR A 15 -7.45 -10.18 -4.97
N GLN A 16 -7.41 -11.04 -5.99
CA GLN A 16 -6.15 -11.56 -6.54
C GLN A 16 -5.23 -10.43 -7.05
N MET A 17 -5.81 -9.43 -7.72
CA MET A 17 -5.09 -8.25 -8.18
C MET A 17 -4.61 -7.40 -6.99
N GLY A 18 -5.42 -7.28 -5.93
CA GLY A 18 -5.03 -6.64 -4.68
C GLY A 18 -3.83 -7.33 -4.04
N GLN A 19 -3.86 -8.65 -3.89
CA GLN A 19 -2.74 -9.43 -3.37
C GLN A 19 -1.48 -9.25 -4.21
N ARG A 20 -1.61 -9.21 -5.55
CA ARG A 20 -0.50 -8.95 -6.48
C ARG A 20 0.13 -7.58 -6.25
N VAL A 21 -0.68 -6.52 -6.18
CA VAL A 21 -0.21 -5.14 -5.93
C VAL A 21 0.41 -5.02 -4.54
N GLY A 22 -0.24 -5.60 -3.52
CA GLY A 22 0.28 -5.64 -2.16
C GLY A 22 1.63 -6.34 -2.10
N ASN A 23 1.82 -7.43 -2.85
CA ASN A 23 3.10 -8.12 -2.93
C ASN A 23 4.20 -7.26 -3.58
N ILE A 24 3.89 -6.55 -4.67
CA ILE A 24 4.84 -5.62 -5.31
C ILE A 24 5.23 -4.52 -4.32
N LEU A 25 4.26 -3.85 -3.70
CA LEU A 25 4.50 -2.75 -2.75
C LEU A 25 5.28 -3.21 -1.51
N LYS A 26 5.00 -4.42 -1.01
CA LYS A 26 5.71 -5.02 0.13
C LYS A 26 7.20 -5.16 -0.13
N HIS A 27 7.58 -5.60 -1.34
CA HIS A 27 8.97 -5.87 -1.70
C HIS A 27 9.80 -4.62 -2.03
N ILE A 28 9.18 -3.43 -2.03
CA ILE A 28 9.90 -2.15 -2.09
C ILE A 28 10.61 -1.88 -0.75
N PHE A 29 10.13 -2.48 0.35
CA PHE A 29 10.67 -2.26 1.68
C PHE A 29 11.44 -3.49 2.19
N PRO A 30 12.53 -3.27 2.95
CA PRO A 30 13.25 -4.35 3.63
C PRO A 30 12.44 -4.91 4.81
N ALA A 31 12.81 -6.12 5.25
CA ALA A 31 12.17 -6.76 6.40
C ALA A 31 12.47 -5.99 7.71
N PRO A 32 11.44 -5.61 8.49
CA PRO A 32 11.63 -4.88 9.74
C PRO A 32 12.10 -5.79 10.87
N LYS A 33 12.78 -5.19 11.85
CA LYS A 33 13.03 -5.83 13.16
C LYS A 33 11.75 -5.82 13.99
N LEU A 34 11.64 -6.75 14.95
CA LEU A 34 10.44 -6.88 15.80
C LEU A 34 10.18 -5.66 16.70
N ASP A 35 11.24 -4.93 17.04
CA ASP A 35 11.21 -3.74 17.89
C ASP A 35 11.01 -2.43 17.09
N ALA A 36 10.73 -2.51 15.80
CA ALA A 36 10.57 -1.32 14.99
C ALA A 36 9.33 -0.50 15.36
N LYS A 37 9.56 0.81 15.55
CA LYS A 37 8.51 1.76 15.93
C LYS A 37 7.85 2.44 14.74
N ARG A 38 8.45 2.32 13.55
CA ARG A 38 7.93 2.92 12.32
C ARG A 38 6.92 1.99 11.66
N ILE A 39 5.79 2.55 11.24
CA ILE A 39 4.72 1.85 10.54
C ILE A 39 4.39 2.60 9.26
N VAL A 40 4.30 1.87 8.16
CA VAL A 40 3.77 2.35 6.89
C VAL A 40 2.47 1.62 6.59
N THR A 41 1.42 2.38 6.35
CA THR A 41 0.07 1.86 6.08
C THR A 41 -0.31 2.14 4.64
N PHE A 42 -0.70 1.08 3.94
CA PHE A 42 -1.42 1.11 2.67
C PHE A 42 -2.86 0.66 2.95
N SER A 43 -3.80 1.59 2.92
CA SER A 43 -5.22 1.28 3.13
C SER A 43 -6.00 1.51 1.86
N ASN A 44 -6.67 0.48 1.36
CA ASN A 44 -7.47 0.57 0.15
C ASN A 44 -8.93 0.92 0.47
N GLN A 45 -9.46 1.97 -0.18
CA GLN A 45 -10.87 2.32 -0.17
C GLN A 45 -11.31 2.68 -1.59
N SER A 46 -12.22 1.89 -2.16
CA SER A 46 -12.75 2.11 -3.52
C SER A 46 -11.66 2.24 -4.61
N ASP A 47 -10.65 1.36 -4.56
CA ASP A 47 -9.46 1.33 -5.43
C ASP A 47 -8.52 2.54 -5.31
N TYR A 48 -8.69 3.38 -4.29
CA TYR A 48 -7.71 4.36 -3.85
C TYR A 48 -6.93 3.79 -2.67
N ILE A 49 -5.62 3.69 -2.85
CA ILE A 49 -4.69 3.26 -1.81
C ILE A 49 -4.17 4.50 -1.09
N SER A 50 -4.68 4.74 0.11
CA SER A 50 -4.18 5.75 1.01
C SER A 50 -2.86 5.29 1.62
N PHE A 51 -1.79 6.02 1.35
CA PHE A 51 -0.49 5.82 1.96
C PHE A 51 -0.32 6.77 3.13
N ARG A 52 0.05 6.25 4.29
CA ARG A 52 0.44 7.04 5.47
C ARG A 52 1.65 6.41 6.13
N ASN A 53 2.54 7.23 6.67
CA ASN A 53 3.73 6.80 7.39
C ASN A 53 3.69 7.38 8.80
N HIS A 54 3.83 6.54 9.80
CA HIS A 54 3.69 6.87 11.21
C HIS A 54 4.87 6.30 12.01
N VAL A 55 5.16 6.93 13.14
CA VAL A 55 5.90 6.31 14.24
C VAL A 55 4.91 6.16 15.38
N TYR A 56 4.94 5.02 16.05
CA TYR A 56 4.16 4.84 17.28
C TYR A 56 5.07 4.95 18.50
N ASP A 57 4.52 5.45 19.60
CA ASP A 57 5.13 5.31 20.92
C ASP A 57 4.22 4.50 21.85
N LYS A 58 4.84 3.62 22.65
CA LYS A 58 4.13 2.82 23.65
C LYS A 58 4.20 3.64 24.94
N GLY A 59 3.17 4.43 25.21
CA GLY A 59 3.07 5.17 26.47
C GLY A 59 3.07 4.24 27.69
N GLU A 60 3.13 4.82 28.88
CA GLU A 60 3.21 4.08 30.16
C GLU A 60 1.99 3.18 30.43
N GLY A 61 0.85 3.40 29.73
CA GLY A 61 -0.39 2.63 29.87
C GLY A 61 -0.46 1.31 29.07
N GLY A 62 0.65 0.85 28.49
CA GLY A 62 0.72 -0.44 27.77
C GLY A 62 0.01 -0.44 26.40
N PRO A 63 -0.53 -1.58 25.92
CA PRO A 63 -1.09 -1.71 24.56
C PRO A 63 -2.28 -0.80 24.25
N LYS A 64 -2.93 -0.22 25.28
CA LYS A 64 -4.10 0.65 25.14
C LYS A 64 -3.72 2.13 24.95
N SER A 65 -2.47 2.50 25.23
CA SER A 65 -1.98 3.89 25.14
C SER A 65 -0.95 4.04 24.01
N ILE A 66 -1.24 3.47 22.84
CA ILE A 66 -0.38 3.63 21.66
C ILE A 66 -0.70 4.98 21.02
N GLU A 67 0.29 5.86 21.00
CA GLU A 67 0.19 7.15 20.34
C GLU A 67 0.86 7.10 18.98
N LEU A 68 0.16 7.56 17.93
CA LEU A 68 0.67 7.61 16.56
C LEU A 68 1.07 9.03 16.20
N LYS A 69 2.32 9.20 15.79
CA LYS A 69 2.84 10.45 15.22
C LYS A 69 3.08 10.26 13.74
N GLU A 70 2.35 11.02 12.92
CA GLU A 70 2.54 10.99 11.48
C GLU A 70 3.88 11.59 11.07
N ILE A 71 4.57 10.92 10.15
CA ILE A 71 5.87 11.34 9.64
C ILE A 71 5.93 11.20 8.12
N GLY A 72 6.18 12.31 7.44
CA GLY A 72 6.32 12.33 5.99
C GLY A 72 4.97 12.55 5.26
N PRO A 73 4.93 12.25 3.96
CA PRO A 73 3.86 12.69 3.09
C PRO A 73 2.60 11.82 3.17
N ARG A 74 1.48 12.43 2.79
CA ARG A 74 0.20 11.75 2.56
C ARG A 74 0.00 11.58 1.06
N PHE A 75 -0.22 10.35 0.61
CA PHE A 75 -0.59 10.08 -0.78
C PHE A 75 -1.91 9.34 -0.87
N GLU A 76 -2.61 9.60 -1.96
CA GLU A 76 -3.70 8.78 -2.46
C GLU A 76 -3.26 8.23 -3.81
N LEU A 77 -3.02 6.93 -3.88
CA LEU A 77 -2.53 6.26 -5.07
C LEU A 77 -3.69 5.54 -5.75
N ARG A 78 -3.71 5.55 -7.08
CA ARG A 78 -4.66 4.76 -7.87
C ARG A 78 -3.90 3.95 -8.90
N LEU A 79 -4.12 2.65 -8.90
CA LEU A 79 -3.50 1.75 -9.87
C LEU A 79 -4.06 2.03 -11.27
N TYR A 80 -3.18 2.28 -12.24
CA TYR A 80 -3.59 2.48 -13.64
C TYR A 80 -3.15 1.33 -14.55
N GLN A 81 -2.01 0.70 -14.28
CA GLN A 81 -1.47 -0.38 -15.10
C GLN A 81 -0.50 -1.24 -14.31
N VAL A 82 -0.46 -2.54 -14.65
CA VAL A 82 0.57 -3.50 -14.25
C VAL A 82 1.10 -4.18 -15.51
N LYS A 83 2.42 -4.16 -15.70
CA LYS A 83 3.12 -4.81 -16.81
C LYS A 83 4.06 -5.91 -16.29
N LEU A 84 4.23 -6.97 -17.07
CA LEU A 84 5.16 -8.08 -16.80
C LEU A 84 6.56 -7.77 -17.35
N GLY A 85 7.11 -6.62 -16.98
CA GLY A 85 8.41 -6.18 -17.47
C GLY A 85 8.94 -4.98 -16.69
N THR A 86 10.14 -4.54 -17.07
CA THR A 86 10.76 -3.35 -16.50
C THR A 86 10.20 -2.07 -17.12
N VAL A 87 10.48 -0.92 -16.50
CA VAL A 87 10.00 0.39 -16.97
C VAL A 87 10.49 0.71 -18.39
N GLU A 88 11.67 0.23 -18.77
CA GLU A 88 12.28 0.47 -20.09
C GLU A 88 11.66 -0.39 -21.20
N GLN A 89 11.02 -1.52 -20.84
CA GLN A 89 10.41 -2.44 -21.79
C GLN A 89 9.01 -1.97 -22.18
N ASN A 90 8.93 -1.11 -23.19
CA ASN A 90 7.66 -0.55 -23.67
C ASN A 90 6.68 -1.63 -24.15
N GLU A 91 7.19 -2.68 -24.80
CA GLU A 91 6.45 -3.79 -25.41
C GLU A 91 6.13 -4.94 -24.44
N ALA A 92 6.44 -4.79 -23.14
CA ALA A 92 6.13 -5.80 -22.15
C ALA A 92 4.61 -6.07 -22.07
N GLU A 93 4.27 -7.34 -21.83
CA GLU A 93 2.89 -7.79 -21.71
C GLU A 93 2.17 -7.06 -20.57
N ILE A 94 0.93 -6.64 -20.83
CA ILE A 94 0.09 -5.93 -19.87
C ILE A 94 -0.72 -6.95 -19.08
N GLU A 95 -0.36 -7.16 -17.80
CA GLU A 95 -1.11 -8.00 -16.88
C GLU A 95 -2.49 -7.39 -16.58
N TRP A 96 -2.53 -6.09 -16.32
CA TRP A 96 -3.76 -5.38 -15.99
C TRP A 96 -3.68 -3.91 -16.39
N VAL A 97 -4.81 -3.34 -16.81
CA VAL A 97 -4.93 -1.91 -17.12
C VAL A 97 -6.32 -1.39 -16.77
N ILE A 98 -6.36 -0.16 -16.25
CA ILE A 98 -7.61 0.53 -16.00
C ILE A 98 -8.27 0.93 -17.33
N ARG A 99 -9.57 0.61 -17.48
CA ARG A 99 -10.35 0.92 -18.69
C ARG A 99 -11.51 1.86 -18.36
N PRO A 100 -11.25 3.18 -18.24
CA PRO A 100 -12.22 4.13 -17.69
C PRO A 100 -13.47 4.33 -18.55
N TYR A 101 -13.37 4.10 -19.87
CA TYR A 101 -14.46 4.32 -20.83
C TYR A 101 -15.40 3.13 -21.00
N MET A 102 -15.33 2.11 -20.12
CA MET A 102 -16.31 1.02 -20.09
C MET A 102 -17.49 1.37 -19.17
N ASN A 103 -18.72 1.10 -19.61
CA ASN A 103 -19.95 1.40 -18.84
C ASN A 103 -19.95 0.83 -17.41
N THR A 104 -19.32 -0.33 -17.21
CA THR A 104 -19.24 -1.01 -15.90
C THR A 104 -18.00 -0.64 -15.09
N SER A 105 -17.07 0.17 -15.63
CA SER A 105 -15.79 0.46 -14.98
C SER A 105 -15.95 1.14 -13.62
N LYS A 106 -16.97 1.98 -13.44
CA LYS A 106 -17.21 2.68 -12.15
C LYS A 106 -17.79 1.77 -11.07
N LYS A 107 -18.32 0.61 -11.44
CA LYS A 107 -18.97 -0.34 -10.51
C LYS A 107 -18.03 -1.45 -10.04
N ARG A 108 -16.91 -1.65 -10.73
CA ARG A 108 -15.95 -2.71 -10.43
C ARG A 108 -14.92 -2.19 -9.43
N LYS A 109 -14.66 -2.97 -8.39
CA LYS A 109 -13.52 -2.79 -7.50
C LYS A 109 -12.47 -3.85 -7.85
N PHE A 110 -11.22 -3.43 -8.01
CA PHE A 110 -10.16 -4.28 -8.50
C PHE A 110 -9.17 -4.68 -7.41
N ILE A 111 -8.97 -3.88 -6.36
CA ILE A 111 -7.95 -4.11 -5.32
C ILE A 111 -8.57 -4.76 -4.07
N GLY A 112 -9.77 -4.35 -3.69
CA GLY A 112 -10.45 -4.87 -2.51
C GLY A 112 -11.94 -4.57 -2.53
N GLU A 113 -12.69 -5.31 -1.73
CA GLU A 113 -14.15 -5.18 -1.63
C GLU A 113 -14.62 -3.90 -0.95
#